data_AF-A0A1R1X0B2-F1
#
_entry.id   AF-A0A1R1X0B2-F1
#
_cell.length_a   1.000
_cell.length_b   1.000
_cell.length_c   1.000
_cell.angle_alpha   90.00
_cell.angle_beta   90.00
_cell.angle_gamma   90.00
#
_symmetry.space_group_name_H-M   'P 1'
#
loop_
_entity.id
_entity.type
_entity.pdbx_description
1 polymer ?
#
loop_
_entity_poly.entity_id
_entity_poly.type
_entity_poly.pdbx_seq_one_letter_code
_entity_poly.pdbx_strand_id
1 'polypeptide(L)'
;HDWGGSLVWRAALWFPSYVIAVGAVCTPYSPTPSDPVRLSDIVVKHKNWLYQAWFRTRKAIDDLNSNTELFLTSVFRPYTDMSRSSVFSTTAPLNERTITSVKGIKRSSLISQAELDYYVSEYKRHGFEGPLNQYKTHEVNWQEEYDAGFVNKVITIPTLMVTVGNDPALPASFTKNMPKYLPNLTFRHVEHAGHWVLVEQTNQVNPFFKEFLSKVFHPNKL
;
A
#
# COMPACT_ATOMS: atom_id res chain seq x y z
N HIS A 1 -5.35 2.62 -2.65
CA HIS A 1 -4.80 1.28 -2.38
C HIS A 1 -3.29 1.42 -2.19
N ASP A 2 -2.69 0.62 -1.30
CA ASP A 2 -1.25 0.63 -0.97
C ASP A 2 -0.70 2.07 -0.74
N TRP A 3 0.41 2.49 -1.37
CA TRP A 3 0.95 3.84 -1.26
C TRP A 3 -0.05 4.93 -1.65
N GLY A 4 -0.90 4.68 -2.65
CA GLY A 4 -1.99 5.60 -2.98
C GLY A 4 -3.01 5.74 -1.85
N GLY A 5 -3.20 4.70 -1.03
CA GLY A 5 -3.97 4.76 0.21
C GLY A 5 -3.35 5.69 1.24
N SER A 6 -2.01 5.63 1.41
CA SER A 6 -1.29 6.57 2.29
C SER A 6 -1.47 8.01 1.81
N LEU A 7 -1.35 8.23 0.50
CA LEU A 7 -1.49 9.55 -0.11
C LEU A 7 -2.87 10.18 0.09
N VAL A 8 -3.96 9.44 -0.16
CA VAL A 8 -5.32 10.02 -0.03
C VAL A 8 -5.66 10.39 1.42
N TRP A 9 -5.10 9.68 2.41
CA TRP A 9 -5.22 10.09 3.80
C TRP A 9 -4.54 11.43 4.06
N ARG A 10 -3.34 11.64 3.49
CA ARG A 10 -2.61 12.91 3.63
C ARG A 10 -3.29 14.03 2.86
N ALA A 11 -3.88 13.75 1.70
CA ALA A 11 -4.67 14.74 0.98
C ALA A 11 -5.81 15.30 1.84
N ALA A 12 -6.51 14.45 2.61
CA ALA A 12 -7.54 14.90 3.55
C ALA A 12 -7.00 15.68 4.77
N LEU A 13 -5.76 15.42 5.19
CA LEU A 13 -5.12 16.19 6.26
C LEU A 13 -4.69 17.58 5.79
N TRP A 14 -3.99 17.66 4.66
CA TRP A 14 -3.42 18.90 4.15
C TRP A 14 -4.45 19.78 3.45
N PHE A 15 -5.43 19.18 2.79
CA PHE A 15 -6.37 19.88 1.90
C PHE A 15 -7.84 19.52 2.20
N PRO A 16 -8.31 19.64 3.45
CA PRO A 16 -9.64 19.18 3.85
C PRO A 16 -10.78 19.87 3.08
N SER A 17 -10.60 21.10 2.61
CA SER A 17 -11.60 21.83 1.81
C SER A 17 -11.76 21.30 0.39
N TYR A 18 -10.78 20.55 -0.13
CA TYR A 18 -10.79 19.99 -1.48
C TYR A 18 -11.19 18.50 -1.50
N VAL A 19 -11.31 17.88 -0.33
CA VAL A 19 -11.59 16.44 -0.20
C VAL A 19 -12.94 16.25 0.49
N ILE A 20 -13.94 15.85 -0.29
CA ILE A 20 -15.30 15.60 0.20
C ILE A 20 -15.47 14.26 0.92
N ALA A 21 -14.64 13.26 0.58
CA ALA A 21 -14.62 11.92 1.18
C ALA A 21 -13.32 11.19 0.81
N VAL A 22 -12.92 10.19 1.59
CA VAL A 22 -11.75 9.32 1.28
C VAL A 22 -12.14 7.85 1.31
N GLY A 23 -11.74 7.09 0.29
CA GLY A 23 -11.79 5.63 0.31
C GLY A 23 -10.40 5.02 0.15
N ALA A 24 -9.95 4.27 1.15
CA ALA A 24 -8.67 3.55 1.11
C ALA A 24 -8.87 2.04 1.19
N VAL A 25 -7.92 1.31 0.62
CA VAL A 25 -7.92 -0.16 0.51
C VAL A 25 -6.55 -0.65 0.96
N CYS A 26 -6.55 -1.61 1.88
CA CYS A 26 -5.39 -2.15 2.63
C CYS A 26 -4.72 -1.16 3.58
N THR A 27 -4.37 0.04 3.11
CA THR A 27 -3.55 1.01 3.87
C THR A 27 -4.35 1.75 4.95
N PRO A 28 -4.06 1.52 6.24
CA PRO A 28 -4.73 2.21 7.34
C PRO A 28 -4.42 3.71 7.35
N TYR A 29 -5.31 4.49 7.95
CA TYR A 29 -4.94 5.81 8.45
C TYR A 29 -4.10 5.65 9.72
N SER A 30 -2.85 6.08 9.66
CA SER A 30 -1.97 6.20 10.82
C SER A 30 -1.76 7.69 11.11
N PRO A 31 -2.24 8.21 12.25
CA PRO A 31 -2.03 9.61 12.61
C PRO A 31 -0.55 9.88 12.85
N THR A 32 -0.14 11.13 12.63
CA THR A 32 1.23 11.59 12.88
C THR A 32 1.56 11.40 14.36
N PRO A 33 2.59 10.61 14.72
CA PRO A 33 3.02 10.46 16.11
C PRO A 33 3.77 11.69 16.62
N SER A 34 3.84 11.85 17.93
CA SER A 34 4.66 12.89 18.57
C SER A 34 6.16 12.65 18.42
N ASP A 35 6.56 11.38 18.39
CA ASP A 35 7.97 10.98 18.31
C ASP A 35 8.42 10.86 16.85
N PRO A 36 9.69 11.17 16.55
CA PRO A 36 10.26 11.03 15.21
C PRO A 36 10.06 9.64 14.60
N VAL A 37 9.59 9.61 13.35
CA VAL A 37 9.49 8.36 12.58
C VAL A 37 10.79 8.12 11.83
N ARG A 38 11.40 6.96 12.06
CA ARG A 38 12.57 6.47 11.31
C ARG A 38 12.29 5.08 10.76
N LEU A 39 12.69 4.82 9.52
CA LEU A 39 12.49 3.48 8.95
C LEU A 39 13.22 2.38 9.74
N SER A 40 14.38 2.69 10.32
CA SER A 40 15.14 1.75 11.17
C SER A 40 14.29 1.18 12.30
N ASP A 41 13.48 2.02 12.93
CA ASP A 41 12.69 1.66 14.11
C ASP A 41 11.42 0.94 13.66
N ILE A 42 10.83 1.40 12.55
CA ILE A 42 9.69 0.75 11.90
C ILE A 42 10.01 -0.73 11.59
N VAL A 43 11.13 -1.01 10.93
CA VAL A 43 11.45 -2.40 10.49
C VAL A 43 11.95 -3.30 11.61
N VAL A 44 12.35 -2.73 12.76
CA VAL A 44 12.58 -3.50 13.99
C VAL A 44 11.25 -4.01 14.56
N LYS A 45 10.23 -3.14 14.59
CA LYS A 45 8.89 -3.45 15.12
C LYS A 45 8.03 -4.27 14.16
N HIS A 46 8.14 -3.99 12.86
CA HIS A 46 7.32 -4.57 11.79
C HIS A 46 8.23 -5.29 10.78
N LYS A 47 8.64 -6.52 11.12
CA LYS A 47 9.56 -7.31 10.28
C LYS A 47 9.01 -7.59 8.88
N ASN A 48 7.68 -7.62 8.72
CA ASN A 48 7.02 -7.74 7.42
C ASN A 48 7.27 -6.53 6.49
N TRP A 49 7.76 -5.40 7.02
CA TRP A 49 8.17 -4.22 6.24
C TRP A 49 9.68 -4.11 6.00
N LEU A 50 10.48 -5.13 6.31
CA LEU A 50 11.93 -5.11 6.06
C LEU A 50 12.29 -4.87 4.59
N TYR A 51 11.42 -5.26 3.65
CA TYR A 51 11.61 -4.99 2.23
C TYR A 51 11.73 -3.48 1.91
N GLN A 52 11.11 -2.61 2.72
CA GLN A 52 11.17 -1.16 2.54
C GLN A 52 12.60 -0.64 2.72
N ALA A 53 13.38 -1.23 3.64
CA ALA A 53 14.79 -0.89 3.82
C ALA A 53 15.63 -1.32 2.61
N TRP A 54 15.34 -2.49 2.03
CA TRP A 54 16.00 -2.94 0.81
C TRP A 54 15.70 -2.01 -0.39
N PHE A 55 14.43 -1.60 -0.54
CA PHE A 55 13.98 -0.68 -1.59
C PHE A 55 14.63 0.71 -1.55
N ARG A 56 15.23 1.11 -0.42
CA ARG A 56 16.05 2.34 -0.35
C ARG A 56 17.43 2.21 -1.00
N THR A 57 17.89 1.01 -1.31
CA THR A 57 19.26 0.75 -1.79
C THR A 57 19.39 0.87 -3.30
N ARG A 58 20.59 1.23 -3.79
CA ARG A 58 20.90 1.21 -5.22
C ARG A 58 20.79 -0.20 -5.81
N LYS A 59 21.21 -1.21 -5.04
CA LYS A 59 21.08 -2.63 -5.39
C LYS A 59 19.64 -3.01 -5.76
N ALA A 60 18.64 -2.53 -5.02
CA ALA A 60 17.25 -2.79 -5.34
C ALA A 60 16.84 -2.18 -6.69
N ILE A 61 17.21 -0.92 -6.95
CA ILE A 61 16.92 -0.26 -8.23
C ILE A 61 17.53 -1.04 -9.40
N ASP A 62 18.82 -1.37 -9.30
CA ASP A 62 19.54 -2.06 -10.38
C ASP A 62 18.99 -3.48 -10.61
N ASP A 63 18.69 -4.21 -9.53
CA ASP A 63 18.18 -5.59 -9.60
C ASP A 63 16.75 -5.63 -10.17
N LEU A 64 15.87 -4.73 -9.74
CA LEU A 64 14.49 -4.66 -10.26
C LEU A 64 14.46 -4.17 -11.72
N ASN A 65 15.26 -3.17 -12.10
CA ASN A 65 15.35 -2.74 -13.50
C ASN A 65 15.83 -3.88 -14.41
N SER A 66 16.88 -4.59 -14.00
CA SER A 66 17.45 -5.71 -14.77
C SER A 66 16.49 -6.92 -14.87
N ASN A 67 15.59 -7.07 -13.91
CA ASN A 67 14.68 -8.21 -13.78
C ASN A 67 13.21 -7.77 -13.69
N THR A 68 12.83 -6.74 -14.44
CA THR A 68 11.51 -6.07 -14.34
C THR A 68 10.35 -7.06 -14.44
N GLU A 69 10.34 -7.91 -15.47
CA GLU A 69 9.29 -8.89 -15.68
C GLU A 69 9.24 -9.96 -14.58
N LEU A 70 10.40 -10.40 -14.09
CA LEU A 70 10.48 -11.35 -12.99
C LEU A 70 9.89 -10.75 -11.70
N PHE A 71 10.18 -9.48 -11.42
CA PHE A 71 9.61 -8.78 -10.28
C PHE A 71 8.09 -8.70 -10.38
N LEU A 72 7.56 -8.19 -11.49
CA LEU A 72 6.12 -8.01 -11.69
C LEU A 72 5.37 -9.36 -11.66
N THR A 73 5.95 -10.41 -12.24
CA THR A 73 5.45 -11.80 -12.17
C THR A 73 5.42 -12.33 -10.74
N SER A 74 6.38 -11.93 -9.90
CA SER A 74 6.48 -12.37 -8.52
C SER A 74 5.49 -11.67 -7.57
N VAL A 75 5.09 -10.43 -7.88
CA VAL A 75 4.23 -9.62 -7.00
C VAL A 75 2.76 -9.72 -7.37
N PHE A 76 2.38 -9.75 -8.65
CA PHE A 76 0.97 -9.84 -9.07
C PHE A 76 0.41 -11.25 -8.90
N ARG A 77 0.10 -11.61 -7.65
CA ARG A 77 -0.39 -12.93 -7.25
C ARG A 77 -1.46 -12.83 -6.16
N PRO A 78 -2.45 -13.74 -6.13
CA PRO A 78 -3.44 -13.80 -5.07
C PRO A 78 -2.81 -14.33 -3.78
N TYR A 79 -3.51 -14.24 -2.65
CA TYR A 79 -2.95 -14.70 -1.37
C TYR A 79 -2.66 -16.21 -1.35
N THR A 80 -3.36 -16.99 -2.18
CA THR A 80 -3.20 -18.45 -2.30
C THR A 80 -1.99 -18.90 -3.11
N ASP A 81 -1.35 -17.99 -3.83
CA ASP A 81 -0.23 -18.27 -4.76
C ASP A 81 0.91 -17.26 -4.54
N MET A 82 1.16 -16.84 -3.29
CA MET A 82 2.21 -15.86 -3.01
C MET A 82 3.62 -16.39 -3.33
N SER A 83 4.46 -15.53 -3.89
CA SER A 83 5.86 -15.84 -4.12
C SER A 83 6.68 -15.82 -2.83
N ARG A 84 7.71 -16.66 -2.74
CA ARG A 84 8.66 -16.71 -1.62
C ARG A 84 9.99 -16.06 -2.02
N SER A 85 9.94 -14.77 -2.32
CA SER A 85 11.14 -14.00 -2.69
C SER A 85 11.96 -13.59 -1.47
N SER A 86 13.29 -13.59 -1.62
CA SER A 86 14.21 -13.04 -0.62
C SER A 86 13.96 -11.55 -0.38
N VAL A 87 13.44 -10.82 -1.37
CA VAL A 87 13.05 -9.40 -1.27
C VAL A 87 12.08 -9.16 -0.11
N PHE A 88 11.08 -10.03 0.04
CA PHE A 88 10.03 -9.92 1.06
C PHE A 88 10.26 -10.80 2.29
N SER A 89 11.44 -11.44 2.40
CA SER A 89 11.77 -12.25 3.57
C SER A 89 11.86 -11.39 4.83
N THR A 90 11.40 -11.94 5.95
CA THR A 90 11.51 -11.32 7.28
C THR A 90 12.83 -11.63 7.99
N THR A 91 13.65 -12.53 7.42
CA THR A 91 14.89 -13.02 8.02
C THR A 91 16.11 -12.84 7.14
N ALA A 92 15.96 -12.75 5.81
CA ALA A 92 17.09 -12.62 4.89
C ALA A 92 17.83 -11.27 5.07
N PRO A 93 19.17 -11.29 5.19
CA PRO A 93 20.00 -10.08 5.24
C PRO A 93 19.80 -9.19 4.01
N LEU A 94 19.80 -7.86 4.18
CA LEU A 94 19.51 -6.92 3.09
C LEU A 94 20.47 -7.04 1.89
N ASN A 95 21.76 -7.33 2.14
CA ASN A 95 22.79 -7.50 1.12
C ASN A 95 22.60 -8.78 0.28
N GLU A 96 21.93 -9.79 0.82
CA GLU A 96 21.65 -11.07 0.15
C GLU A 96 20.35 -11.06 -0.64
N ARG A 97 19.47 -10.06 -0.43
CA ARG A 97 18.18 -9.98 -1.13
C ARG A 97 18.38 -9.71 -2.61
N THR A 98 17.67 -10.48 -3.42
CA THR A 98 17.57 -10.30 -4.86
C THR A 98 16.27 -10.87 -5.40
N ILE A 99 15.73 -10.25 -6.44
CA ILE A 99 14.54 -10.79 -7.12
C ILE A 99 14.84 -12.08 -7.88
N THR A 100 16.10 -12.33 -8.22
CA THR A 100 16.51 -13.59 -8.89
C THR A 100 16.34 -14.83 -8.00
N SER A 101 16.07 -14.67 -6.70
CA SER A 101 15.77 -15.79 -5.79
C SER A 101 14.48 -16.55 -6.15
N VAL A 102 13.63 -15.99 -7.01
CA VAL A 102 12.42 -16.64 -7.54
C VAL A 102 12.51 -16.93 -9.04
N LYS A 103 13.73 -17.01 -9.59
CA LYS A 103 13.94 -17.34 -11.01
C LYS A 103 13.19 -18.63 -11.37
N GLY A 104 12.44 -18.58 -12.47
CA GLY A 104 11.63 -19.69 -12.96
C GLY A 104 10.18 -19.70 -12.47
N ILE A 105 9.80 -18.79 -11.58
CA ILE A 105 8.40 -18.59 -11.19
C ILE A 105 7.51 -18.34 -12.42
N LYS A 106 6.33 -18.93 -12.43
CA LYS A 106 5.36 -18.82 -13.53
C LYS A 106 4.34 -17.71 -13.23
N ARG A 107 3.83 -17.05 -14.27
CA ARG A 107 2.76 -16.05 -14.15
C ARG A 107 1.54 -16.64 -13.44
N SER A 108 0.99 -15.87 -12.50
CA SER A 108 -0.25 -16.22 -11.81
C SER A 108 -1.45 -16.01 -12.72
N SER A 109 -2.55 -16.70 -12.45
CA SER A 109 -3.83 -16.48 -13.15
C SER A 109 -4.50 -15.15 -12.79
N LEU A 110 -4.04 -14.47 -11.74
CA LEU A 110 -4.57 -13.17 -11.31
C LEU A 110 -4.39 -12.07 -12.37
N ILE A 111 -3.34 -12.16 -13.18
CA ILE A 111 -3.02 -11.18 -14.23
C ILE A 111 -2.84 -11.89 -15.57
N SER A 112 -3.48 -11.39 -16.62
CA SER A 112 -3.29 -11.90 -17.98
C SER A 112 -1.89 -11.58 -18.51
N GLN A 113 -1.49 -12.22 -19.62
CA GLN A 113 -0.21 -11.90 -20.26
C GLN A 113 -0.19 -10.46 -20.77
N ALA A 114 -1.28 -10.01 -21.39
CA ALA A 114 -1.37 -8.65 -21.93
C ALA A 114 -1.27 -7.57 -20.85
N GLU A 115 -1.89 -7.77 -19.69
CA GLU A 115 -1.76 -6.85 -18.56
C GLU A 115 -0.33 -6.85 -18.00
N LEU A 116 0.29 -8.02 -17.84
CA LEU A 116 1.68 -8.10 -17.40
C LEU A 116 2.62 -7.38 -18.38
N ASP A 117 2.46 -7.61 -19.69
CA ASP A 117 3.26 -6.98 -20.74
C ASP A 117 3.11 -5.45 -20.70
N TYR A 118 1.89 -4.95 -20.44
CA TYR A 118 1.64 -3.52 -20.25
C TYR A 118 2.46 -2.97 -19.07
N TYR A 119 2.36 -3.56 -17.87
CA TYR A 119 3.14 -3.11 -16.72
C TYR A 119 4.65 -3.22 -16.96
N VAL A 120 5.11 -4.32 -17.58
CA VAL A 120 6.54 -4.49 -17.92
C VAL A 120 7.01 -3.37 -18.83
N SER A 121 6.20 -2.99 -19.83
CA SER A 121 6.56 -1.92 -20.76
C SER A 121 6.69 -0.56 -20.06
N GLU A 122 5.77 -0.23 -19.16
CA GLU A 122 5.77 1.01 -18.38
C GLU A 122 6.98 1.09 -17.42
N TYR A 123 7.28 0.00 -16.71
CA TYR A 123 8.45 -0.04 -15.83
C TYR A 123 9.78 -0.08 -16.59
N LYS A 124 9.85 -0.71 -17.77
CA LYS A 124 11.05 -0.65 -18.62
C LYS A 124 11.29 0.76 -19.19
N ARG A 125 10.23 1.53 -19.41
CA ARG A 125 10.32 2.91 -19.92
C ARG A 125 10.87 3.89 -18.88
N HIS A 126 10.47 3.75 -17.62
CA HIS A 126 10.77 4.75 -16.56
C HIS A 126 11.69 4.24 -15.43
N GLY A 127 11.85 2.91 -15.33
CA GLY A 127 12.56 2.26 -14.24
C GLY A 127 11.82 2.27 -12.90
N PHE A 128 12.42 1.63 -11.90
CA PHE A 128 11.87 1.52 -10.54
C PHE A 128 12.23 2.69 -9.61
N GLU A 129 13.12 3.60 -10.01
CA GLU A 129 13.64 4.63 -9.11
C GLU A 129 12.54 5.59 -8.60
N GLY A 130 11.67 6.07 -9.49
CA GLY A 130 10.53 6.91 -9.11
C GLY A 130 9.60 6.24 -8.09
N PRO A 131 9.04 5.05 -8.41
CA PRO A 131 8.22 4.30 -7.45
C PRO A 131 8.93 4.00 -6.13
N LEU A 132 10.21 3.60 -6.16
CA LEU A 132 10.96 3.26 -4.94
C LEU A 132 11.29 4.47 -4.06
N ASN A 133 11.29 5.70 -4.62
CA ASN A 133 11.52 6.91 -3.83
C ASN A 133 10.43 7.14 -2.77
N GLN A 134 9.22 6.59 -2.92
CA GLN A 134 8.18 6.65 -1.88
C GLN A 134 8.65 6.03 -0.55
N TYR A 135 9.47 4.98 -0.60
CA TYR A 135 10.02 4.35 0.60
C TYR A 135 11.09 5.20 1.29
N LYS A 136 11.62 6.24 0.62
CA LYS A 136 12.67 7.12 1.15
C LYS A 136 12.13 8.32 1.93
N THR A 137 10.80 8.48 2.01
CA THR A 137 10.20 9.72 2.53
C THR A 137 9.64 9.63 3.96
N HIS A 138 9.79 8.50 4.67
CA HIS A 138 9.19 8.34 6.01
C HIS A 138 9.57 9.47 6.99
N GLU A 139 10.84 9.83 7.04
CA GLU A 139 11.40 10.82 7.95
C GLU A 139 10.93 12.24 7.58
N VAL A 140 11.00 12.61 6.29
CA VAL A 140 10.58 13.94 5.81
C VAL A 140 9.06 14.11 5.91
N ASN A 141 8.27 13.09 5.56
CA ASN A 141 6.83 13.14 5.68
C ASN A 141 6.40 13.33 7.13
N TRP A 142 7.07 12.66 8.08
CA TRP A 142 6.79 12.87 9.50
C TRP A 142 7.17 14.29 9.93
N GLN A 143 8.34 14.79 9.54
CA GLN A 143 8.80 16.13 9.92
C GLN A 143 7.83 17.21 9.42
N GLU A 144 7.41 17.15 8.16
CA GLU A 144 6.45 18.08 7.58
C GLU A 144 5.08 18.03 8.28
N GLU A 145 4.57 16.83 8.56
CA GLU A 145 3.31 16.67 9.29
C GLU A 145 3.43 17.17 10.74
N TYR A 146 4.57 16.93 11.40
CA TYR A 146 4.83 17.41 12.76
C TYR A 146 4.87 18.95 12.82
N ASP A 147 5.62 19.58 11.91
CA ASP A 147 5.77 21.03 11.83
C ASP A 147 4.44 21.72 11.46
N ALA A 148 3.58 21.06 10.69
CA ALA A 148 2.21 21.51 10.42
C ALA A 148 1.24 21.33 11.61
N GLY A 149 1.71 20.78 12.73
CA GLY A 149 0.90 20.54 13.92
C GLY A 149 -0.12 19.41 13.72
N PHE A 150 0.20 18.40 12.90
CA PHE A 150 -0.72 17.30 12.58
C PHE A 150 -0.68 16.10 13.54
N VAL A 151 0.07 16.23 14.64
CA VAL A 151 0.13 15.21 15.69
C VAL A 151 -1.29 14.82 16.14
N ASN A 152 -1.62 13.52 16.06
CA ASN A 152 -2.91 12.95 16.44
C ASN A 152 -4.15 13.59 15.79
N LYS A 153 -4.02 14.16 14.57
CA LYS A 153 -5.17 14.77 13.88
C LYS A 153 -6.30 13.79 13.60
N VAL A 154 -7.51 14.33 13.66
CA VAL A 154 -8.76 13.65 13.37
C VAL A 154 -9.24 14.11 11.98
N ILE A 155 -9.64 13.17 11.14
CA ILE A 155 -10.26 13.46 9.84
C ILE A 155 -11.78 13.24 9.98
N THR A 156 -12.55 14.31 9.82
CA THR A 156 -14.00 14.31 10.09
C THR A 156 -14.87 14.15 8.85
N ILE A 157 -14.32 14.21 7.64
CA ILE A 157 -15.08 13.90 6.41
C ILE A 157 -15.49 12.42 6.37
N PRO A 158 -16.47 12.02 5.54
CA PRO A 158 -16.79 10.62 5.32
C PRO A 158 -15.56 9.81 4.86
N THR A 159 -15.33 8.66 5.49
CA THR A 159 -14.20 7.79 5.14
C THR A 159 -14.63 6.34 4.93
N LEU A 160 -13.98 5.64 4.03
CA LEU A 160 -14.11 4.20 3.80
C LEU A 160 -12.75 3.54 3.97
N MET A 161 -12.70 2.50 4.80
CA MET A 161 -11.56 1.61 4.91
C MET A 161 -11.96 0.19 4.51
N VAL A 162 -11.32 -0.34 3.46
CA VAL A 162 -11.44 -1.73 3.04
C VAL A 162 -10.20 -2.49 3.48
N THR A 163 -10.37 -3.47 4.37
CA THR A 163 -9.32 -4.38 4.82
C THR A 163 -9.48 -5.77 4.23
N VAL A 164 -8.44 -6.59 4.34
CA VAL A 164 -8.43 -7.95 3.81
C VAL A 164 -7.79 -8.92 4.80
N GLY A 165 -8.17 -10.20 4.73
CA GLY A 165 -7.74 -11.21 5.69
C GLY A 165 -6.28 -11.65 5.52
N ASN A 166 -5.73 -11.60 4.29
CA ASN A 166 -4.46 -12.26 3.96
C ASN A 166 -3.43 -11.30 3.31
N ASP A 167 -3.45 -10.00 3.65
CA ASP A 167 -2.39 -9.07 3.22
C ASP A 167 -1.17 -9.18 4.16
N PRO A 168 -0.02 -9.66 3.67
CA PRO A 168 1.20 -9.83 4.48
C PRO A 168 1.83 -8.49 4.88
N ALA A 169 1.64 -7.44 4.07
CA ALA A 169 2.23 -6.13 4.28
C ALA A 169 1.31 -5.28 5.17
N LEU A 170 0.00 -5.35 4.96
CA LEU A 170 -0.97 -4.50 5.64
C LEU A 170 -2.06 -5.35 6.35
N PRO A 171 -1.71 -6.12 7.40
CA PRO A 171 -2.69 -6.88 8.16
C PRO A 171 -3.83 -6.00 8.68
N ALA A 172 -5.06 -6.53 8.65
CA ALA A 172 -6.25 -5.82 9.12
C ALA A 172 -6.14 -5.36 10.59
N SER A 173 -5.33 -6.02 11.42
CA SER A 173 -5.07 -5.61 12.80
C SER A 173 -4.46 -4.20 12.92
N PHE A 174 -3.83 -3.67 11.86
CA PHE A 174 -3.27 -2.32 11.83
C PHE A 174 -4.36 -1.22 11.86
N THR A 175 -5.62 -1.54 11.53
CA THR A 175 -6.72 -0.57 11.56
C THR A 175 -7.38 -0.43 12.93
N LYS A 176 -6.97 -1.21 13.95
CA LYS A 176 -7.65 -1.30 15.26
C LYS A 176 -7.94 0.05 15.91
N ASN A 177 -7.05 1.04 15.74
CA ASN A 177 -7.18 2.36 16.36
C ASN A 177 -7.80 3.42 15.44
N MET A 178 -8.11 3.11 14.18
CA MET A 178 -8.66 4.09 13.22
C MET A 178 -9.95 4.78 13.70
N PRO A 179 -10.91 4.09 14.36
CA PRO A 179 -12.13 4.75 14.84
C PRO A 179 -11.89 5.90 15.82
N LYS A 180 -10.73 5.95 16.49
CA LYS A 180 -10.35 7.07 17.39
C LYS A 180 -10.09 8.37 16.63
N TYR A 181 -9.68 8.27 15.37
CA TYR A 181 -9.26 9.42 14.56
C TYR A 181 -10.16 9.67 13.34
N LEU A 182 -11.08 8.74 13.05
CA LEU A 182 -12.00 8.79 11.92
C LEU A 182 -13.45 8.57 12.44
N PRO A 183 -14.11 9.60 13.00
CA PRO A 183 -15.45 9.45 13.57
C PRO A 183 -16.52 9.04 12.55
N ASN A 184 -16.30 9.36 11.26
CA ASN A 184 -17.22 9.04 10.16
C ASN A 184 -16.70 7.89 9.28
N LEU A 185 -16.11 6.88 9.92
CA LEU A 185 -15.52 5.72 9.26
C LEU A 185 -16.56 4.65 8.91
N THR A 186 -16.66 4.33 7.63
CA THR A 186 -17.26 3.10 7.12
C THR A 186 -16.17 2.03 7.00
N PHE A 187 -16.36 0.90 7.68
CA PHE A 187 -15.42 -0.22 7.62
C PHE A 187 -15.98 -1.35 6.75
N ARG A 188 -15.12 -1.94 5.91
CA ARG A 188 -15.41 -3.12 5.10
C ARG A 188 -14.25 -4.10 5.17
N HIS A 189 -14.56 -5.38 5.04
CA HIS A 189 -13.58 -6.45 5.14
C HIS A 189 -13.82 -7.52 4.07
N VAL A 190 -12.74 -8.03 3.51
CA VAL A 190 -12.73 -9.16 2.58
C VAL A 190 -11.84 -10.26 3.13
N GLU A 191 -12.44 -11.31 3.69
CA GLU A 191 -11.72 -12.39 4.37
C GLU A 191 -10.74 -13.09 3.41
N HIS A 192 -11.24 -13.52 2.25
CA HIS A 192 -10.50 -14.33 1.27
C HIS A 192 -9.83 -13.46 0.20
N ALA A 193 -8.97 -12.53 0.61
CA ALA A 193 -8.15 -11.73 -0.29
C ALA A 193 -6.79 -11.38 0.30
N GLY A 194 -5.82 -11.18 -0.59
CA GLY A 194 -4.52 -10.62 -0.31
C GLY A 194 -4.38 -9.16 -0.73
N HIS A 195 -3.15 -8.74 -0.95
CA HIS A 195 -2.81 -7.35 -1.22
C HIS A 195 -3.50 -6.77 -2.47
N TRP A 196 -3.65 -7.57 -3.54
CA TRP A 196 -4.24 -7.13 -4.82
C TRP A 196 -5.76 -7.31 -4.86
N VAL A 197 -6.44 -7.05 -3.75
CA VAL A 197 -7.89 -7.26 -3.58
C VAL A 197 -8.77 -6.58 -4.64
N LEU A 198 -8.32 -5.45 -5.19
CA LEU A 198 -9.04 -4.75 -6.25
C LEU A 198 -9.20 -5.61 -7.51
N VAL A 199 -8.24 -6.49 -7.78
CA VAL A 199 -8.29 -7.46 -8.89
C VAL A 199 -8.87 -8.78 -8.39
N GLU A 200 -8.36 -9.28 -7.26
CA GLU A 200 -8.70 -10.60 -6.72
C GLU A 200 -10.19 -10.74 -6.35
N GLN A 201 -10.80 -9.68 -5.83
CA GLN A 201 -12.18 -9.68 -5.34
C GLN A 201 -13.00 -8.51 -5.90
N THR A 202 -12.82 -8.22 -7.19
CA THR A 202 -13.50 -7.12 -7.91
C THR A 202 -15.00 -7.05 -7.61
N ASN A 203 -15.70 -8.19 -7.70
CA ASN A 203 -17.15 -8.27 -7.50
C ASN A 203 -17.59 -7.99 -6.06
N GLN A 204 -16.71 -8.19 -5.08
CA GLN A 204 -17.00 -7.91 -3.67
C GLN A 204 -16.63 -6.48 -3.30
N VAL A 205 -15.52 -5.95 -3.85
CA VAL A 205 -15.04 -4.60 -3.54
C VAL A 205 -15.86 -3.51 -4.23
N ASN A 206 -16.24 -3.70 -5.50
CA ASN A 206 -16.98 -2.67 -6.25
C ASN A 206 -18.30 -2.24 -5.56
N PRO A 207 -19.13 -3.18 -5.04
CA PRO A 207 -20.31 -2.82 -4.25
C PRO A 207 -20.02 -1.95 -3.03
N PHE A 208 -18.88 -2.14 -2.34
CA PHE A 208 -18.52 -1.34 -1.18
C PHE A 208 -18.32 0.13 -1.55
N PHE A 209 -17.63 0.41 -2.66
CA PHE A 209 -17.45 1.76 -3.17
C PHE A 209 -18.77 2.35 -3.66
N LYS A 210 -19.59 1.57 -4.38
CA LYS A 210 -20.91 2.04 -4.83
C LYS A 210 -21.81 2.44 -3.66
N GLU A 211 -21.87 1.61 -2.62
CA GLU A 211 -22.63 1.92 -1.41
C GLU A 211 -22.09 3.17 -0.71
N PHE A 212 -20.76 3.27 -0.52
CA PHE A 212 -20.13 4.42 0.12
C PHE A 212 -20.39 5.71 -0.65
N LEU A 213 -20.18 5.72 -1.96
CA LEU A 213 -20.39 6.90 -2.79
C LEU A 213 -21.87 7.32 -2.80
N SER A 214 -22.82 6.39 -2.76
CA SER A 214 -24.25 6.72 -2.68
C SER A 214 -24.66 7.43 -1.38
N LYS A 215 -23.90 7.24 -0.30
CA LYS A 215 -24.09 7.94 0.98
C LYS A 215 -23.41 9.30 1.00
N VAL A 216 -22.28 9.43 0.31
CA VAL A 216 -21.54 10.70 0.18
C VAL A 216 -22.27 11.67 -0.75
N PHE A 217 -22.71 11.16 -1.90
CA PHE A 217 -23.42 11.92 -2.91
C PHE A 217 -24.90 11.53 -2.88
N HIS A 218 -25.72 12.32 -2.19
CA HIS A 218 -27.16 12.18 -2.33
C HIS A 218 -27.57 12.41 -3.81
N PRO A 219 -28.52 11.63 -4.37
CA PRO A 219 -28.93 11.72 -5.78
C PRO A 219 -29.39 13.11 -6.26
N ASN A 220 -29.65 14.05 -5.35
CA ASN A 220 -30.17 15.39 -5.65
C ASN A 220 -29.13 16.52 -5.57
N LYS A 221 -27.82 16.21 -5.61
CA LYS A 221 -26.74 17.21 -5.57
C LYS A 221 -25.62 16.98 -6.62
N LEU A 222 -26.00 16.50 -7.80
CA LEU A 222 -25.17 16.59 -9.00
C LEU A 222 -25.97 17.25 -10.12
#